data_AF-F8CM70-F1
#
_entry.id   AF-F8CM70-F1
#
_cell.length_a   1.000
_cell.length_b   1.000
_cell.length_c   1.000
_cell.angle_alpha   90.00
_cell.angle_beta   90.00
_cell.angle_gamma   90.00
#
_symmetry.space_group_name_H-M   'P 1'
#
loop_
_entity.id
_entity.type
_entity.pdbx_description
1 polymer ?
#
loop_
_entity_poly.entity_id
_entity_poly.type
_entity_poly.pdbx_seq_one_letter_code
_entity_poly.pdbx_strand_id
1 'polypeptide(L)'
;MAFIHAQSRCAICHEAARDRPFIATSGVAFPPTDALWKFCDAPLYQDCLATWEHRIRFARGYFDRAHEVVWRDQGLLLLEGSGWFLSCGPPLSESLLSKAGASPSFRGARPGEPYYAEVLLAEWPKALYTRWHEWPGYAAGEFRRGLVGELLRAVESVMARVQRLAPDMASMNELRRQARERAPGP
;
A
#
# COMPACT_ATOMS: atom_id res chain seq x y z
N MET A 1 -6.42 7.15 6.77
CA MET A 1 -5.03 7.64 6.61
C MET A 1 -4.84 8.82 7.53
N ALA A 2 -3.86 8.74 8.42
CA ALA A 2 -3.46 9.88 9.24
C ALA A 2 -2.96 11.01 8.35
N PHE A 3 -3.52 12.20 8.49
CA PHE A 3 -2.96 13.40 7.87
C PHE A 3 -1.76 13.87 8.69
N ILE A 4 -0.59 13.95 8.05
CA ILE A 4 0.63 14.46 8.70
C ILE A 4 0.68 15.98 8.51
N HIS A 5 0.72 16.71 9.61
CA HIS A 5 0.87 18.17 9.66
C HIS A 5 1.98 18.55 10.63
N ALA A 6 2.38 19.82 10.68
CA ALA A 6 3.48 20.31 11.51
C ALA A 6 3.31 20.06 13.03
N GLN A 7 2.09 19.77 13.49
CA GLN A 7 1.79 19.46 14.89
C GLN A 7 1.63 17.95 15.16
N SER A 8 1.68 17.11 14.12
CA SER A 8 1.65 15.65 14.28
C SER A 8 2.82 15.19 15.16
N ARG A 9 2.66 14.06 15.85
CA ARG A 9 3.70 13.49 16.71
C ARG A 9 3.84 12.01 16.41
N CYS A 10 5.07 11.51 16.35
CA CYS A 10 5.30 10.07 16.22
C CYS A 10 4.60 9.33 17.36
N ALA A 11 3.74 8.35 17.05
CA ALA A 11 3.01 7.65 18.10
C ALA A 11 3.91 6.74 18.96
N ILE A 12 5.13 6.41 18.51
CA ILE A 12 6.09 5.58 19.24
C ILE A 12 6.90 6.43 20.24
N CYS A 13 7.56 7.49 19.79
CA CYS A 13 8.45 8.31 20.64
C CYS A 13 7.82 9.62 21.14
N HIS A 14 6.62 9.97 20.68
CA HIS A 14 5.87 11.18 21.03
C HIS A 14 6.51 12.52 20.63
N GLU A 15 7.64 12.49 19.93
CA GLU A 15 8.29 13.68 19.39
C GLU A 15 7.48 14.29 18.23
N ALA A 16 7.48 15.62 18.16
CA ALA A 16 6.81 16.37 17.11
C ALA A 16 7.39 16.04 15.73
N ALA A 17 6.52 16.02 14.72
CA ALA A 17 6.83 15.80 13.32
C ALA A 17 7.65 16.96 12.77
N ARG A 18 8.96 16.75 12.76
CA ARG A 18 9.96 17.65 12.15
C ARG A 18 10.39 17.09 10.79
N ASP A 19 11.58 17.47 10.32
CA ASP A 19 12.19 17.06 9.05
C ASP A 19 12.61 15.57 8.97
N ARG A 20 12.05 14.72 9.84
CA ARG A 20 12.34 13.29 9.90
C ARG A 20 11.30 12.50 9.07
N PRO A 21 11.71 11.50 8.27
CA PRO A 21 10.79 10.72 7.46
C PRO A 21 9.75 9.94 8.27
N PHE A 22 8.49 10.11 7.90
CA PHE A 22 7.35 9.41 8.49
C PHE A 22 6.75 8.38 7.54
N ILE A 23 6.00 7.45 8.11
CA ILE A 23 4.86 6.83 7.44
C ILE A 23 3.59 7.17 8.21
N ALA A 24 2.45 7.13 7.52
CA ALA A 24 1.14 7.11 8.13
C ALA A 24 0.46 5.80 7.75
N THR A 25 -0.09 5.10 8.74
CA THR A 25 -0.99 3.99 8.48
C THR A 25 -2.38 4.52 8.08
N SER A 26 -3.18 3.66 7.44
CA SER A 26 -4.55 3.99 7.04
C SER A 26 -5.52 2.90 7.47
N GLY A 27 -6.56 3.27 8.20
CA GLY A 27 -7.52 2.36 8.79
C GLY A 27 -7.00 1.72 10.08
N VAL A 28 -7.82 0.84 10.63
CA VAL A 28 -7.62 0.26 11.96
C VAL A 28 -7.43 -1.26 11.85
N ALA A 29 -6.21 -1.74 12.05
CA ALA A 29 -5.89 -3.18 11.96
C ALA A 29 -6.20 -3.96 13.25
N PHE A 30 -6.32 -3.28 14.38
CA PHE A 30 -6.47 -3.90 15.71
C PHE A 30 -7.78 -3.46 16.37
N PRO A 31 -8.45 -4.27 17.18
CA PRO A 31 -9.63 -3.83 17.93
C PRO A 31 -9.25 -2.83 19.04
N PRO A 32 -10.16 -1.98 19.53
CA PRO A 32 -9.88 -1.00 20.59
C PRO A 32 -9.34 -1.58 21.90
N THR A 33 -9.57 -2.87 22.15
CA THR A 33 -9.06 -3.60 23.32
C THR A 33 -7.59 -4.00 23.19
N ASP A 34 -7.01 -3.93 21.99
CA ASP A 34 -5.61 -4.27 21.75
C ASP A 34 -4.69 -3.09 22.06
N ALA A 35 -3.56 -3.36 22.74
CA ALA A 35 -2.57 -2.34 23.05
C ALA A 35 -2.00 -1.63 21.81
N LEU A 36 -2.04 -2.27 20.64
CA LEU A 36 -1.56 -1.70 19.38
C LEU A 36 -2.58 -0.79 18.68
N TRP A 37 -3.83 -0.76 19.11
CA TRP A 37 -4.88 0.06 18.52
C TRP A 37 -4.51 1.54 18.45
N LYS A 38 -3.88 2.07 19.50
CA LYS A 38 -3.45 3.47 19.59
C LYS A 38 -2.41 3.91 18.54
N PHE A 39 -1.79 2.95 17.84
CA PHE A 39 -0.85 3.24 16.75
C PHE A 39 -1.49 3.13 15.37
N CYS A 40 -2.76 2.71 15.28
CA CYS A 40 -3.52 2.73 14.03
C CYS A 40 -3.87 4.16 13.63
N ASP A 41 -3.94 4.41 12.31
CA ASP A 41 -4.19 5.75 11.74
C ASP A 41 -3.29 6.83 12.39
N ALA A 42 -2.03 6.49 12.67
CA ALA A 42 -1.09 7.37 13.35
C ALA A 42 0.19 7.58 12.54
N PRO A 43 0.84 8.75 12.67
CA PRO A 43 2.16 8.98 12.10
C PRO A 43 3.23 8.26 12.92
N LEU A 44 4.13 7.56 12.23
CA LEU A 44 5.23 6.78 12.81
C LEU A 44 6.52 7.15 12.10
N TYR A 45 7.56 7.53 12.85
CA TYR A 45 8.87 7.71 12.25
C TYR A 45 9.41 6.38 11.74
N GLN A 46 10.08 6.41 10.58
CA GLN A 46 10.60 5.20 9.95
C GLN A 46 11.71 4.53 10.77
N ASP A 47 12.56 5.32 11.44
CA ASP A 47 13.62 4.82 12.32
C ASP A 47 13.07 4.28 13.65
N CYS A 48 12.10 4.96 14.28
CA CYS A 48 11.41 4.44 15.45
C CYS A 48 10.73 3.11 15.13
N LEU A 49 10.06 3.01 13.97
CA LEU A 49 9.42 1.80 13.52
C LEU A 49 10.42 0.67 13.29
N ALA A 50 11.60 0.98 12.73
CA ALA A 50 12.65 0.00 12.49
C ALA A 50 13.10 -0.71 13.77
N THR A 51 13.23 0.02 14.88
CA THR A 51 13.68 -0.53 16.16
C THR A 51 12.52 -0.93 17.09
N TRP A 52 11.26 -0.76 16.69
CA TRP A 52 10.13 -1.01 17.56
C TRP A 52 9.86 -2.50 17.73
N GLU A 53 9.85 -2.98 18.98
CA GLU A 53 9.64 -4.39 19.31
C GLU A 53 8.32 -4.97 18.77
N HIS A 54 7.29 -4.14 18.61
CA HIS A 54 5.99 -4.57 18.08
C HIS A 54 5.87 -4.44 16.57
N ARG A 55 6.92 -4.01 15.84
CA ARG A 55 6.89 -3.76 14.38
C ARG A 55 6.28 -4.92 13.61
N ILE A 56 6.77 -6.13 13.85
CA ILE A 56 6.35 -7.33 13.10
C ILE A 56 4.87 -7.64 13.36
N ARG A 57 4.44 -7.65 14.63
CA ARG A 57 3.03 -7.89 14.99
C ARG A 57 2.12 -6.82 14.37
N PHE A 58 2.53 -5.56 14.47
CA PHE A 58 1.77 -4.43 13.96
C PHE A 58 1.64 -4.46 12.43
N ALA A 59 2.73 -4.74 11.72
CA ALA A 59 2.74 -4.90 10.28
C ALA A 59 1.85 -6.05 9.80
N ARG A 60 1.94 -7.21 10.48
CA ARG A 60 1.11 -8.38 10.16
C ARG A 60 -0.37 -8.08 10.26
N GLY A 61 -0.81 -7.36 11.29
CA GLY A 61 -2.23 -6.96 11.39
C GLY A 61 -2.72 -6.17 10.18
N TYR A 62 -1.90 -5.24 9.66
CA TYR A 62 -2.25 -4.51 8.42
C TYR A 62 -2.17 -5.37 7.18
N PHE A 63 -1.16 -6.23 7.09
CA PHE A 63 -0.98 -7.17 5.97
C PHE A 63 -2.16 -8.12 5.85
N ASP A 64 -2.54 -8.76 6.95
CA ASP A 64 -3.64 -9.73 7.02
C ASP A 64 -4.98 -9.03 6.73
N ARG A 65 -5.21 -7.85 7.33
CA ARG A 65 -6.39 -7.04 7.03
C ARG A 65 -6.48 -6.66 5.55
N ALA A 66 -5.38 -6.22 4.95
CA ALA A 66 -5.36 -5.85 3.54
C ALA A 66 -5.60 -7.07 2.64
N HIS A 67 -5.03 -8.22 2.99
CA HIS A 67 -5.27 -9.48 2.30
C HIS A 67 -6.75 -9.87 2.35
N GLU A 68 -7.40 -9.77 3.51
CA GLU A 68 -8.85 -10.00 3.65
C GLU A 68 -9.69 -9.00 2.84
N VAL A 69 -9.34 -7.72 2.87
CA VAL A 69 -10.07 -6.66 2.14
C VAL A 69 -9.94 -6.85 0.63
N VAL A 70 -8.75 -7.15 0.11
CA VAL A 70 -8.56 -7.48 -1.31
C VAL A 70 -9.47 -8.65 -1.71
N TRP A 71 -9.66 -9.62 -0.82
CA TRP A 71 -10.54 -10.77 -1.05
C TRP A 71 -12.04 -10.43 -0.99
N ARG A 72 -12.45 -9.52 -0.10
CA ARG A 72 -13.87 -9.19 0.15
C ARG A 72 -14.42 -8.05 -0.70
N ASP A 73 -13.64 -6.99 -0.91
CA ASP A 73 -14.16 -5.66 -1.31
C ASP A 73 -13.68 -5.19 -2.70
N GLN A 74 -13.66 -6.09 -3.69
CA GLN A 74 -13.49 -5.79 -5.12
C GLN A 74 -12.06 -5.49 -5.61
N GLY A 75 -11.03 -5.77 -4.81
CA GLY A 75 -9.64 -5.81 -5.29
C GLY A 75 -9.33 -7.11 -6.06
N LEU A 76 -8.13 -7.20 -6.63
CA LEU A 76 -7.59 -8.46 -7.15
C LEU A 76 -6.18 -8.69 -6.63
N LEU A 77 -5.93 -9.89 -6.11
CA LEU A 77 -4.59 -10.37 -5.78
C LEU A 77 -3.89 -10.79 -7.08
N LEU A 78 -2.84 -10.06 -7.47
CA LEU A 78 -2.13 -10.27 -8.74
C LEU A 78 -0.98 -11.27 -8.58
N LEU A 79 -0.15 -11.03 -7.56
CA LEU A 79 1.00 -11.86 -7.20
C LEU A 79 1.10 -11.96 -5.68
N GLU A 80 1.62 -13.08 -5.21
CA GLU A 80 1.96 -13.30 -3.81
C GLU A 80 3.33 -13.96 -3.73
N GLY A 81 4.14 -13.54 -2.76
CA GLY A 81 5.39 -14.17 -2.42
C GLY A 81 5.58 -14.25 -0.91
N SER A 82 6.67 -14.87 -0.46
CA SER A 82 6.94 -15.02 0.97
C SER A 82 7.06 -13.66 1.67
N GLY A 83 6.00 -13.26 2.37
CA GLY A 83 5.95 -12.01 3.15
C GLY A 83 5.62 -10.74 2.35
N TRP A 84 5.08 -10.86 1.13
CA TRP A 84 4.61 -9.70 0.37
C TRP A 84 3.52 -10.10 -0.64
N PHE A 85 2.70 -9.16 -1.07
CA PHE A 85 1.83 -9.34 -2.22
C PHE A 85 1.68 -8.07 -3.05
N LEU A 86 1.32 -8.25 -4.32
CA LEU A 86 0.90 -7.21 -5.24
C LEU A 86 -0.60 -7.38 -5.51
N SER A 87 -1.36 -6.32 -5.32
CA SER A 87 -2.79 -6.27 -5.63
C SER A 87 -3.13 -5.06 -6.49
N CYS A 88 -4.36 -5.03 -7.00
CA CYS A 88 -4.94 -3.84 -7.60
C CYS A 88 -6.34 -3.56 -7.05
N GLY A 89 -6.74 -2.30 -7.13
CA GLY A 89 -8.09 -1.87 -6.77
C GLY A 89 -9.17 -2.33 -7.76
N PRO A 90 -10.43 -2.00 -7.48
CA PRO A 90 -11.55 -2.31 -8.36
C PRO A 90 -11.43 -1.58 -9.71
N PRO A 91 -12.04 -2.14 -10.78
CA PRO A 91 -12.20 -1.42 -12.03
C PRO A 91 -13.02 -0.15 -11.82
N LEU A 92 -12.61 0.93 -12.47
CA LEU A 92 -13.37 2.18 -12.48
C LEU A 92 -14.58 2.05 -13.40
N SER A 93 -15.77 2.36 -12.87
CA SER A 93 -16.98 2.50 -13.68
C SER A 93 -17.03 3.87 -14.36
N GLU A 94 -17.74 3.97 -15.48
CA GLU A 94 -17.98 5.26 -16.14
C GLU A 94 -18.68 6.27 -15.22
N SER A 95 -19.58 5.79 -14.35
CA SER A 95 -20.25 6.61 -13.34
C SER A 95 -19.27 7.19 -12.32
N LEU A 96 -18.28 6.39 -11.87
CA LEU A 96 -17.24 6.86 -10.96
C LEU A 96 -16.33 7.89 -11.63
N LEU A 97 -15.93 7.64 -12.88
CA LEU A 97 -15.08 8.56 -13.64
C LEU A 97 -15.77 9.91 -13.92
N SER A 98 -17.05 9.88 -14.29
CA SER A 98 -17.82 11.11 -14.55
C SER A 98 -18.03 11.94 -13.28
N LYS A 99 -18.31 11.29 -12.13
CA LYS A 99 -18.39 11.97 -10.82
C LYS A 99 -17.05 12.49 -10.34
N ALA A 100 -15.96 11.81 -10.70
CA ALA A 100 -14.61 12.21 -10.36
C ALA A 100 -14.06 13.35 -11.25
N GLY A 101 -14.90 13.97 -12.11
CA GLY A 101 -14.57 14.82 -13.26
C GLY A 101 -13.62 16.02 -13.11
N ALA A 102 -12.96 16.20 -11.97
CA ALA A 102 -11.81 17.08 -11.80
C ALA A 102 -10.76 16.59 -10.78
N SER A 103 -10.97 15.45 -10.13
CA SER A 103 -10.07 14.96 -9.09
C SER A 103 -8.71 14.58 -9.69
N PRO A 104 -7.60 15.19 -9.23
CA PRO A 104 -6.26 14.83 -9.68
C PRO A 104 -5.98 13.33 -9.58
N SER A 105 -6.62 12.65 -8.62
CA SER A 105 -6.42 11.23 -8.37
C SER A 105 -6.90 10.31 -9.50
N PHE A 106 -7.82 10.77 -10.35
CA PHE A 106 -8.35 9.99 -11.49
C PHE A 106 -7.82 10.48 -12.84
N ARG A 107 -6.93 11.47 -12.85
CA ARG A 107 -6.31 11.94 -14.10
C ARG A 107 -5.57 10.79 -14.77
N GLY A 108 -5.84 10.54 -16.04
CA GLY A 108 -5.22 9.47 -16.82
C GLY A 108 -5.84 8.07 -16.64
N ALA A 109 -6.82 7.92 -15.74
CA ALA A 109 -7.52 6.66 -15.55
C ALA A 109 -8.55 6.39 -16.67
N ARG A 110 -8.70 5.12 -17.07
CA ARG A 110 -9.65 4.72 -18.12
C ARG A 110 -10.78 3.84 -17.56
N PRO A 111 -11.99 3.88 -18.15
CA PRO A 111 -13.05 2.96 -17.78
C PRO A 111 -12.59 1.50 -17.85
N GLY A 112 -12.95 0.72 -16.83
CA GLY A 112 -12.58 -0.70 -16.75
C GLY A 112 -11.14 -0.97 -16.30
N GLU A 113 -10.27 0.02 -16.17
CA GLU A 113 -8.95 -0.14 -15.53
C GLU A 113 -9.06 -0.07 -14.00
N PRO A 114 -8.20 -0.78 -13.25
CA PRO A 114 -8.08 -0.59 -11.82
C PRO A 114 -7.74 0.87 -11.49
N TYR A 115 -8.22 1.34 -10.35
CA TYR A 115 -7.86 2.66 -9.87
C TYR A 115 -6.38 2.75 -9.45
N TYR A 116 -5.84 1.68 -8.85
CA TYR A 116 -4.49 1.66 -8.29
C TYR A 116 -3.86 0.27 -8.36
N ALA A 117 -2.54 0.24 -8.20
CA ALA A 117 -1.77 -0.94 -7.83
C ALA A 117 -1.14 -0.70 -6.45
N GLU A 118 -0.99 -1.78 -5.68
CA GLU A 118 -0.43 -1.68 -4.33
C GLU A 118 0.45 -2.89 -4.02
N VAL A 119 1.62 -2.64 -3.43
CA VAL A 119 2.50 -3.69 -2.89
C VAL A 119 2.53 -3.58 -1.38
N LEU A 120 2.25 -4.68 -0.69
CA LEU A 120 2.31 -4.76 0.77
C LEU A 120 3.42 -5.69 1.23
N LEU A 121 4.05 -5.33 2.34
CA LEU A 121 5.10 -6.10 2.99
C LEU A 121 4.59 -6.54 4.36
N ALA A 122 4.75 -7.82 4.69
CA ALA A 122 4.19 -8.38 5.92
C ALA A 122 4.92 -7.94 7.20
N GLU A 123 6.12 -7.39 7.05
CA GLU A 123 6.97 -6.94 8.16
C GLU A 123 7.02 -5.42 8.31
N TRP A 124 6.37 -4.68 7.39
CA TRP A 124 6.30 -3.23 7.43
C TRP A 124 4.86 -2.75 7.21
N PRO A 125 4.28 -1.93 8.11
CA PRO A 125 2.92 -1.41 7.98
C PRO A 125 2.85 -0.26 6.96
N LYS A 126 3.48 -0.43 5.79
CA LYS A 126 3.56 0.54 4.71
C LYS A 126 3.12 -0.15 3.43
N ALA A 127 1.98 0.27 2.92
CA ALA A 127 1.59 -0.07 1.58
C ALA A 127 2.23 0.88 0.56
N LEU A 128 2.74 0.29 -0.53
CA LEU A 128 3.36 0.97 -1.64
C LEU A 128 2.32 1.17 -2.73
N TYR A 129 1.67 2.33 -2.67
CA TYR A 129 0.55 2.67 -3.53
C TYR A 129 1.00 3.47 -4.75
N THR A 130 0.46 3.15 -5.92
CA THR A 130 0.57 3.96 -7.13
C THR A 130 -0.72 3.90 -7.95
N ARG A 131 -0.98 4.90 -8.79
CA ARG A 131 -2.08 4.81 -9.76
C ARG A 131 -1.76 3.74 -10.78
N TRP A 132 -2.80 3.05 -11.26
CA TRP A 132 -2.62 1.92 -12.19
C TRP A 132 -1.76 2.28 -13.41
N HIS A 133 -2.03 3.42 -14.05
CA HIS A 133 -1.31 3.89 -15.24
C HIS A 133 0.09 4.46 -14.95
N GLU A 134 0.41 4.75 -13.68
CA GLU A 134 1.74 5.24 -13.23
C GLU A 134 2.68 4.06 -12.90
N TRP A 135 2.21 2.82 -13.01
CA TRP A 135 2.98 1.62 -12.65
C TRP A 135 4.39 1.55 -13.26
N PRO A 136 4.62 1.84 -14.57
CA PRO A 136 5.96 1.72 -15.15
C PRO A 136 6.99 2.63 -14.48
N GLY A 137 6.64 3.91 -14.23
CA GLY A 137 7.51 4.85 -13.52
C GLY A 137 7.70 4.43 -12.06
N TYR A 138 6.62 3.98 -11.43
CA TYR A 138 6.65 3.50 -10.06
C TYR A 138 7.60 2.31 -9.88
N ALA A 139 7.43 1.26 -10.67
CA ALA A 139 8.26 0.05 -10.64
C ALA A 139 9.72 0.33 -11.00
N ALA A 140 9.99 1.36 -11.83
CA ALA A 140 11.35 1.80 -12.15
C ALA A 140 12.05 2.52 -11.00
N GLY A 141 11.31 3.08 -10.02
CA GLY A 141 11.92 3.58 -8.79
C GLY A 141 11.23 4.71 -8.06
N GLU A 142 10.12 5.25 -8.53
CA GLU A 142 9.44 6.35 -7.84
C GLU A 142 8.94 5.96 -6.43
N PHE A 143 8.77 4.65 -6.16
CA PHE A 143 8.42 4.12 -4.84
C PHE A 143 9.40 4.53 -3.73
N ARG A 144 10.64 4.91 -4.06
CA ARG A 144 11.67 5.31 -3.09
C ARG A 144 11.37 6.64 -2.41
N ARG A 145 10.51 7.48 -2.99
CA ARG A 145 10.27 8.84 -2.51
C ARG A 145 9.80 8.83 -1.06
N GLY A 146 10.58 9.48 -0.20
CA GLY A 146 10.27 9.62 1.22
C GLY A 146 10.55 8.36 2.06
N LEU A 147 11.11 7.29 1.49
CA LEU A 147 11.56 6.11 2.23
C LEU A 147 13.04 6.23 2.58
N VAL A 148 13.42 5.80 3.78
CA VAL A 148 14.81 5.81 4.24
C VAL A 148 15.14 4.55 5.05
N GLY A 149 16.43 4.34 5.32
CA GLY A 149 16.91 3.37 6.31
C GLY A 149 16.52 1.92 6.00
N GLU A 150 16.12 1.19 7.04
CA GLU A 150 15.72 -0.22 6.93
C GLU A 150 14.47 -0.44 6.10
N LEU A 151 13.49 0.47 6.19
CA LEU A 151 12.28 0.37 5.39
C LEU A 151 12.59 0.45 3.90
N LEU A 152 13.43 1.41 3.48
CA LEU A 152 13.83 1.52 2.07
C LEU A 152 14.50 0.23 1.57
N ARG A 153 15.45 -0.33 2.35
CA ARG A 153 16.13 -1.58 1.97
C ARG A 153 15.16 -2.75 1.82
N ALA A 154 14.21 -2.89 2.74
CA ALA A 154 13.19 -3.94 2.67
C ALA A 154 12.30 -3.77 1.44
N VAL A 155 11.86 -2.53 1.18
CA VAL A 155 11.06 -2.19 0.01
C VAL A 155 11.81 -2.44 -1.29
N GLU A 156 13.07 -2.05 -1.41
CA GLU A 156 13.89 -2.30 -2.63
C GLU A 156 14.05 -3.80 -2.91
N SER A 157 14.27 -4.61 -1.87
CA SER A 157 14.38 -6.07 -2.01
C SER A 157 13.09 -6.69 -2.57
N VAL A 158 11.93 -6.25 -2.08
CA VAL A 158 10.61 -6.71 -2.57
C VAL A 158 10.33 -6.16 -3.96
N MET A 159 10.52 -4.87 -4.19
CA MET A 159 10.25 -4.23 -5.48
C MET A 159 11.15 -4.79 -6.59
N ALA A 160 12.39 -5.18 -6.30
CA ALA A 160 13.22 -5.87 -7.28
C ALA A 160 12.61 -7.22 -7.74
N ARG A 161 11.89 -7.93 -6.87
CA ARG A 161 11.17 -9.16 -7.22
C ARG A 161 9.91 -8.84 -8.01
N VAL A 162 9.14 -7.86 -7.55
CA VAL A 162 7.91 -7.41 -8.20
C VAL A 162 8.20 -6.91 -9.61
N GLN A 163 9.23 -6.09 -9.80
CA GLN A 163 9.63 -5.54 -11.10
C GLN A 163 10.02 -6.63 -12.11
N ARG A 164 10.61 -7.76 -11.68
CA ARG A 164 10.89 -8.89 -12.58
C ARG A 164 9.63 -9.57 -13.09
N LEU A 165 8.56 -9.59 -12.29
CA LEU A 165 7.31 -10.28 -12.61
C LEU A 165 6.28 -9.34 -13.27
N ALA A 166 6.37 -8.04 -13.01
CA ALA A 166 5.47 -7.02 -13.49
C ALA A 166 6.26 -5.75 -13.90
N PRO A 167 7.14 -5.82 -14.92
CA PRO A 167 7.98 -4.68 -15.32
C PRO A 167 7.19 -3.53 -15.97
N ASP A 168 6.03 -3.82 -16.57
CA ASP A 168 5.28 -2.88 -17.40
C ASP A 168 3.76 -3.10 -17.34
N MET A 169 3.01 -2.29 -18.09
CA MET A 169 1.54 -2.39 -18.17
C MET A 169 1.05 -3.65 -18.85
N ALA A 170 1.80 -4.21 -19.81
CA ALA A 170 1.39 -5.45 -20.48
C ALA A 170 1.38 -6.60 -19.45
N SER A 171 2.43 -6.68 -18.64
CA SER A 171 2.57 -7.66 -17.56
C SER A 171 1.49 -7.47 -16.48
N MET A 172 1.21 -6.23 -16.06
CA MET A 172 0.15 -5.94 -15.09
C MET A 172 -1.24 -6.36 -15.59
N ASN A 173 -1.54 -6.08 -16.87
CA ASN A 173 -2.81 -6.47 -17.48
C ASN A 173 -2.96 -8.00 -17.60
N GLU A 174 -1.87 -8.69 -17.94
CA GLU A 174 -1.84 -10.15 -18.01
C GLU A 174 -2.04 -10.78 -16.62
N LEU A 175 -1.34 -10.30 -15.58
CA LEU A 175 -1.54 -10.74 -14.21
C LEU A 175 -2.99 -10.53 -13.75
N ARG A 176 -3.59 -9.40 -14.10
CA ARG A 176 -4.99 -9.10 -13.79
C ARG A 176 -5.95 -10.06 -14.50
N ARG A 177 -5.69 -10.39 -15.77
CA ARG A 177 -6.49 -11.37 -16.53
C ARG A 177 -6.43 -12.73 -15.83
N GLN A 178 -5.23 -13.21 -15.50
CA GLN A 178 -5.04 -14.48 -14.79
C GLN A 178 -5.71 -14.47 -13.41
N ALA A 179 -5.60 -13.38 -12.65
CA ALA A 179 -6.24 -13.27 -11.34
C ALA A 179 -7.76 -13.39 -11.42
N ARG A 180 -8.39 -12.81 -12.45
CA ARG A 180 -9.84 -12.94 -12.69
C ARG A 180 -10.26 -14.37 -13.04
N GLU A 181 -9.43 -15.09 -13.80
CA GLU A 181 -9.68 -16.49 -14.15
C GLU A 181 -9.55 -17.44 -12.95
N ARG A 182 -8.71 -17.08 -11.97
CA ARG A 182 -8.57 -17.82 -10.71
C ARG A 182 -9.63 -17.49 -9.67
N ALA A 183 -10.24 -16.31 -9.75
CA ALA A 183 -11.27 -15.92 -8.82
C ALA A 183 -12.48 -16.86 -8.97
N PRO A 184 -13.00 -17.45 -7.88
CA PRO A 184 -14.22 -18.23 -7.97
C PRO A 184 -15.31 -17.35 -8.58
N GLY A 185 -16.02 -17.90 -9.57
CA GLY A 185 -17.16 -17.20 -10.19
C GLY A 185 -18.16 -16.75 -9.11
N PRO A 186 -18.94 -15.68 -9.39
CA PRO A 186 -19.94 -15.18 -8.46
C PRO A 186 -20.97 -16.24 -8.07
#